data_AF-A0A348AMF6-F1
#
_entry.id   AF-A0A348AMF6-F1
#
_cell.length_a   1.000
_cell.length_b   1.000
_cell.length_c   1.000
_cell.angle_alpha   90.00
_cell.angle_beta   90.00
_cell.angle_gamma   90.00
#
_symmetry.space_group_name_H-M   'P 1'
#
loop_
_entity.id
_entity.type
_entity.pdbx_description
1 polymer ?
#
loop_
_entity_poly.entity_id
_entity_poly.type
_entity_poly.pdbx_seq_one_letter_code
_entity_poly.pdbx_strand_id
1 'polypeptide(L)'
;MDIKEGLFRENYLFTREDILKSLELFIEHERLNEESVYSSEVVKNRIKLCEKFVAAIRKCKLPILTELWWYYEYQFLENSMELNLCQADEIEVENDEISSMTSSVEHTLITVECDYLTVEQYAAMHNVESVTIRQWIRRGKLRHAKKNGRDWLIPDTEDKPRRGFSSVQYIVENEAKIESDEFPLLAVSESIFIVQDKNNKNKFICYLNNYKTKFNSNIELTRSEVERLEHTIIESGKARVEANIQYVPYIIRDTEG
;
A
#
# COMPACT_ATOMS: atom_id res chain seq x y z
N MET A 1 -25.29 11.85 21.99
CA MET A 1 -24.38 11.07 21.12
C MET A 1 -23.37 10.42 22.04
N ASP A 2 -23.16 9.11 21.91
CA ASP A 2 -22.08 8.42 22.63
C ASP A 2 -20.74 9.09 22.26
N ILE A 3 -19.85 9.32 23.22
CA ILE A 3 -18.55 10.00 22.96
C ILE A 3 -17.77 9.24 21.89
N LYS A 4 -17.86 7.92 21.91
CA LYS A 4 -17.28 7.02 20.93
C LYS A 4 -17.84 7.24 19.52
N GLU A 5 -19.16 7.37 19.41
CA GLU A 5 -19.81 7.67 18.13
C GLU A 5 -19.40 9.06 17.62
N GLY A 6 -19.33 10.05 18.51
CA GLY A 6 -18.89 11.41 18.15
C GLY A 6 -17.48 11.42 17.56
N LEU A 7 -16.53 10.84 18.29
CA LEU A 7 -15.14 10.72 17.84
C LEU A 7 -15.01 9.95 16.53
N PHE A 8 -15.78 8.87 16.36
CA PHE A 8 -15.78 8.13 15.10
C PHE A 8 -16.31 8.99 13.94
N ARG A 9 -17.38 9.74 14.15
CA ARG A 9 -17.92 10.62 13.10
C ARG A 9 -16.97 11.75 12.73
N GLU A 10 -16.13 12.19 13.64
CA GLU A 10 -15.11 13.23 13.40
C GLU A 10 -13.87 12.71 12.65
N ASN A 11 -13.49 11.45 12.86
CA ASN A 11 -12.22 10.89 12.37
C ASN A 11 -12.35 10.00 11.12
N TYR A 12 -13.54 9.85 10.53
CA TYR A 12 -13.75 8.99 9.36
C TYR A 12 -14.61 9.65 8.26
N LEU A 13 -14.60 9.06 7.07
CA LEU A 13 -15.24 9.59 5.87
C LEU A 13 -16.59 8.90 5.64
N PHE A 14 -17.68 9.66 5.49
CA PHE A 14 -19.04 9.10 5.39
C PHE A 14 -19.77 9.50 4.12
N THR A 15 -19.26 10.51 3.43
CA THR A 15 -19.82 11.06 2.19
C THR A 15 -18.77 11.12 1.09
N ARG A 16 -19.25 11.22 -0.16
CA ARG A 16 -18.36 11.49 -1.30
C ARG A 16 -17.58 12.80 -1.10
N GLU A 17 -18.24 13.80 -0.54
CA GLU A 17 -17.67 15.13 -0.30
C GLU A 17 -16.56 15.08 0.77
N ASP A 18 -16.70 14.26 1.82
CA ASP A 18 -15.61 14.01 2.79
C ASP A 18 -14.38 13.43 2.10
N ILE A 19 -14.57 12.41 1.26
CA ILE A 19 -13.48 11.75 0.52
C ILE A 19 -12.77 12.76 -0.38
N LEU A 20 -13.53 13.53 -1.14
CA LEU A 20 -12.98 14.54 -2.06
C LEU A 20 -12.19 15.61 -1.30
N LYS A 21 -12.74 16.14 -0.19
CA LYS A 21 -12.05 17.13 0.65
C LYS A 21 -10.75 16.58 1.24
N SER A 22 -10.79 15.32 1.70
CA SER A 22 -9.60 14.65 2.22
C SER A 22 -8.52 14.49 1.14
N LEU A 23 -8.89 14.01 -0.05
CA LEU A 23 -7.96 13.87 -1.19
C LEU A 23 -7.39 15.22 -1.66
N GLU A 24 -8.20 16.27 -1.68
CA GLU A 24 -7.74 17.62 -2.05
C GLU A 24 -6.66 18.12 -1.07
N LEU A 25 -6.86 17.92 0.23
CA LEU A 25 -5.86 18.25 1.26
C LEU A 25 -4.60 17.38 1.15
N PHE A 26 -4.75 16.09 0.86
CA PHE A 26 -3.60 15.20 0.62
C PHE A 26 -2.77 15.65 -0.60
N ILE A 27 -3.43 15.98 -1.71
CA ILE A 27 -2.77 16.48 -2.93
C ILE A 27 -2.05 17.79 -2.64
N GLU A 28 -2.68 18.72 -1.90
CA GLU A 28 -2.07 19.98 -1.52
C GLU A 28 -0.82 19.77 -0.65
N HIS A 29 -0.90 18.84 0.32
CA HIS A 29 0.25 18.45 1.12
C HIS A 29 1.39 17.89 0.27
N GLU A 30 1.12 16.94 -0.64
CA GLU A 30 2.15 16.38 -1.54
C GLU A 30 2.79 17.45 -2.44
N ARG A 31 2.04 18.49 -2.85
CA ARG A 31 2.57 19.60 -3.66
C ARG A 31 3.48 20.55 -2.87
N LEU A 32 3.14 20.82 -1.61
CA LEU A 32 3.84 21.77 -0.75
C LEU A 32 4.99 21.13 0.05
N ASN A 33 5.08 19.79 0.07
CA ASN A 33 6.09 19.08 0.84
C ASN A 33 7.49 19.18 0.19
N GLU A 34 8.25 20.21 0.56
CA GLU A 34 9.63 20.43 0.13
C GLU A 34 10.61 19.35 0.66
N GLU A 35 10.23 18.61 1.70
CA GLU A 35 11.03 17.53 2.31
C GLU A 35 10.56 16.13 1.86
N SER A 36 9.87 16.05 0.72
CA SER A 36 9.40 14.76 0.20
C SER A 36 10.54 13.76 0.06
N VAL A 37 10.29 12.55 0.55
CA VAL A 37 11.24 11.45 0.49
C VAL A 37 11.27 10.79 -0.91
N TYR A 38 10.40 11.24 -1.81
CA TYR A 38 10.32 10.85 -3.20
C TYR A 38 10.97 11.89 -4.11
N SER A 39 11.53 11.44 -5.23
CA SER A 39 12.04 12.33 -6.27
C SER A 39 10.92 13.15 -6.91
N SER A 40 11.26 14.36 -7.36
CA SER A 40 10.27 15.31 -7.92
C SER A 40 9.40 14.73 -9.04
N GLU A 41 9.95 13.85 -9.88
CA GLU A 41 9.19 13.22 -10.96
C GLU A 41 8.18 12.20 -10.43
N VAL A 42 8.57 11.41 -9.42
CA VAL A 42 7.68 10.48 -8.74
C VAL A 42 6.55 11.22 -8.02
N VAL A 43 6.84 12.34 -7.36
CA VAL A 43 5.81 13.18 -6.71
C VAL A 43 4.76 13.65 -7.73
N LYS A 44 5.18 14.09 -8.92
CA LYS A 44 4.24 14.46 -10.00
C LYS A 44 3.36 13.28 -10.42
N ASN A 45 3.93 12.09 -10.58
CA ASN A 45 3.17 10.90 -10.99
C ASN A 45 2.20 10.44 -9.89
N ARG A 46 2.59 10.54 -8.62
CA ARG A 46 1.69 10.29 -7.47
C ARG A 46 0.52 11.27 -7.46
N ILE A 47 0.78 12.58 -7.62
CA ILE A 47 -0.29 13.60 -7.73
C ILE A 47 -1.21 13.31 -8.92
N LYS A 48 -0.65 12.95 -10.07
CA LYS A 48 -1.42 12.57 -11.26
C LYS A 48 -2.34 11.37 -10.99
N LEU A 49 -1.87 10.37 -10.25
CA LEU A 49 -2.70 9.24 -9.82
C LEU A 49 -3.84 9.70 -8.90
N CYS A 50 -3.56 10.56 -7.91
CA CYS A 50 -4.58 11.14 -7.05
C CYS A 50 -5.63 11.92 -7.85
N GLU A 51 -5.22 12.70 -8.85
CA GLU A 51 -6.14 13.44 -9.73
C GLU A 51 -7.02 12.51 -10.58
N LYS A 52 -6.46 11.41 -11.10
CA LYS A 52 -7.25 10.35 -11.78
C LYS A 52 -8.27 9.74 -10.82
N PHE A 53 -7.87 9.47 -9.58
CA PHE A 53 -8.73 8.88 -8.55
C PHE A 53 -9.86 9.84 -8.13
N VAL A 54 -9.56 11.12 -7.91
CA VAL A 54 -10.56 12.18 -7.67
C VAL A 54 -11.57 12.25 -8.82
N ALA A 55 -11.10 12.20 -10.07
CA ALA A 55 -11.99 12.20 -11.24
C ALA A 55 -12.89 10.95 -11.30
N ALA A 56 -12.42 9.79 -10.82
CA ALA A 56 -13.24 8.59 -10.70
C ALA A 56 -14.32 8.77 -9.62
N ILE A 57 -13.94 9.23 -8.43
CA ILE A 57 -14.88 9.46 -7.31
C ILE A 57 -15.98 10.46 -7.68
N ARG A 58 -15.64 11.55 -8.38
CA ARG A 58 -16.64 12.55 -8.84
C ARG A 58 -17.71 11.96 -9.76
N LYS A 59 -17.39 10.91 -10.52
CA LYS A 59 -18.34 10.21 -11.40
C LYS A 59 -19.21 9.20 -10.65
N CYS A 60 -18.79 8.76 -9.47
CA CYS A 60 -19.50 7.78 -8.67
C CYS A 60 -20.67 8.41 -7.90
N LYS A 61 -21.71 7.61 -7.71
CA LYS A 61 -22.80 7.88 -6.78
C LYS A 61 -22.57 7.01 -5.55
N LEU A 62 -22.00 7.61 -4.50
CA LEU A 62 -21.77 6.94 -3.22
C LEU A 62 -22.91 7.28 -2.27
N PRO A 63 -23.51 6.29 -1.58
CA PRO A 63 -24.48 6.57 -0.53
C PRO A 63 -23.82 7.32 0.63
N ILE A 64 -24.62 8.15 1.32
CA ILE A 64 -24.25 8.71 2.61
C ILE A 64 -24.32 7.58 3.64
N LEU A 65 -23.22 7.32 4.35
CA LEU A 65 -23.18 6.29 5.37
C LEU A 65 -23.75 6.84 6.68
N THR A 66 -24.97 6.44 7.02
CA THR A 66 -25.63 6.82 8.28
C THR A 66 -25.50 5.76 9.36
N GLU A 67 -25.31 4.50 8.94
CA GLU A 67 -25.15 3.37 9.83
C GLU A 67 -23.88 3.49 10.67
N LEU A 68 -23.97 3.03 11.92
CA LEU A 68 -22.87 3.15 12.87
C LEU A 68 -21.73 2.20 12.46
N TRP A 69 -20.50 2.66 12.64
CA TRP A 69 -19.26 1.92 12.35
C TRP A 69 -18.98 1.61 10.88
N TRP A 70 -19.82 2.08 9.96
CA TRP A 70 -19.52 2.06 8.53
C TRP A 70 -18.81 3.34 8.11
N TYR A 71 -17.77 3.21 7.31
CA TYR A 71 -17.03 4.35 6.78
C TYR A 71 -16.39 4.03 5.43
N TYR A 72 -16.05 5.08 4.70
CA TYR A 72 -15.20 4.99 3.54
C TYR A 72 -13.74 5.19 3.93
N GLU A 73 -12.86 4.41 3.32
CA GLU A 73 -11.42 4.57 3.41
C GLU A 73 -10.83 4.57 2.01
N TYR A 74 -9.87 5.45 1.75
CA TYR A 74 -9.04 5.30 0.57
C TYR A 74 -7.61 5.01 0.96
N GLN A 75 -6.92 4.24 0.14
CA GLN A 75 -5.53 3.84 0.33
C GLN A 75 -4.71 4.06 -0.93
N PHE A 76 -3.46 4.49 -0.74
CA PHE A 76 -2.46 4.58 -1.81
C PHE A 76 -1.52 3.38 -1.72
N LEU A 77 -1.65 2.42 -2.64
CA LEU A 77 -0.92 1.15 -2.66
C LEU A 77 0.36 1.20 -3.50
N GLU A 78 0.96 2.39 -3.63
CA GLU A 78 2.07 2.75 -4.51
C GLU A 78 1.79 2.59 -6.01
N ASN A 79 1.24 1.48 -6.49
CA ASN A 79 0.88 1.26 -7.90
C ASN A 79 -0.59 1.59 -8.25
N SER A 80 -1.41 1.85 -7.24
CA SER A 80 -2.84 2.08 -7.41
C SER A 80 -3.41 2.85 -6.23
N MET A 81 -4.61 3.39 -6.40
CA MET A 81 -5.44 3.89 -5.33
C MET A 81 -6.76 3.14 -5.29
N GLU A 82 -7.22 2.85 -4.09
CA GLU A 82 -8.47 2.15 -3.86
C GLU A 82 -9.38 2.95 -2.94
N LEU A 83 -10.70 2.87 -3.20
CA LEU A 83 -11.75 3.30 -2.30
C LEU A 83 -12.43 2.05 -1.75
N ASN A 84 -12.44 1.90 -0.44
CA ASN A 84 -13.02 0.79 0.28
C ASN A 84 -14.24 1.26 1.10
N LEU A 85 -15.23 0.38 1.19
CA LEU A 85 -16.25 0.41 2.23
C LEU A 85 -15.75 -0.48 3.37
N CYS A 86 -15.62 0.09 4.55
CA CYS A 86 -15.09 -0.57 5.72
C CYS A 86 -16.12 -0.61 6.83
N GLN A 87 -16.03 -1.64 7.67
CA GLN A 87 -16.76 -1.76 8.91
C GLN A 87 -15.76 -1.77 10.07
N ALA A 88 -16.02 -0.93 11.08
CA ALA A 88 -15.26 -0.92 12.31
C ALA A 88 -15.90 -1.83 13.36
N ASP A 89 -15.07 -2.47 14.17
CA ASP A 89 -15.50 -3.38 15.23
C ASP A 89 -15.04 -2.89 16.60
N GLU A 90 -13.86 -3.33 17.04
CA GLU A 90 -13.33 -3.08 18.38
C GLU A 90 -12.70 -1.70 18.46
N ILE A 91 -13.52 -0.67 18.70
CA ILE A 91 -13.06 0.70 18.92
C ILE A 91 -12.87 0.93 20.43
N GLU A 92 -11.66 1.35 20.81
CA GLU A 92 -11.28 1.76 22.17
C GLU A 92 -11.07 3.28 22.23
N VAL A 93 -11.47 3.89 23.35
CA VAL A 93 -11.35 5.34 23.57
C VAL A 93 -10.56 5.57 24.85
N GLU A 94 -9.50 6.38 24.75
CA GLU A 94 -8.70 6.83 25.89
C GLU A 94 -8.45 8.34 25.75
N ASN A 95 -8.58 9.10 26.85
CA ASN A 95 -8.36 10.55 26.88
C ASN A 95 -9.15 11.33 25.82
N ASP A 96 -10.42 10.96 25.60
CA ASP A 96 -11.31 11.57 24.61
C ASP A 96 -10.80 11.45 23.15
N GLU A 97 -9.97 10.44 22.86
CA GLU A 97 -9.50 10.10 21.51
C GLU A 97 -9.69 8.60 21.24
N ILE A 98 -9.87 8.22 19.97
CA ILE A 98 -9.86 6.79 19.59
C ILE A 98 -8.42 6.29 19.71
N SER A 99 -8.16 5.44 20.71
CA SER A 99 -6.84 4.89 20.98
C SER A 99 -6.51 3.70 20.08
N SER A 100 -7.52 2.90 19.76
CA SER A 100 -7.38 1.76 18.87
C SER A 100 -8.72 1.45 18.15
N MET A 101 -8.61 0.86 16.97
CA MET A 101 -9.75 0.36 16.22
C MET A 101 -9.33 -0.82 15.37
N THR A 102 -10.13 -1.89 15.39
CA THR A 102 -10.08 -2.93 14.35
C THR A 102 -11.14 -2.66 13.28
N SER A 103 -10.80 -3.02 12.04
CA SER A 103 -11.72 -2.88 10.91
C SER A 103 -11.50 -3.96 9.85
N SER A 104 -12.56 -4.22 9.10
CA SER A 104 -12.56 -5.04 7.90
C SER A 104 -12.87 -4.20 6.67
N VAL A 105 -12.20 -4.53 5.56
CA VAL A 105 -12.61 -4.07 4.22
C VAL A 105 -13.72 -5.02 3.76
N GLU A 106 -14.93 -4.49 3.65
CA GLU A 106 -16.10 -5.25 3.18
C GLU A 106 -16.13 -5.28 1.65
N HIS A 107 -15.90 -4.13 1.02
CA HIS A 107 -15.90 -3.99 -0.44
C HIS A 107 -14.88 -2.97 -0.94
N THR A 108 -14.09 -3.33 -1.95
CA THR A 108 -13.35 -2.36 -2.78
C THR A 108 -14.28 -1.80 -3.86
N LEU A 109 -14.62 -0.52 -3.75
CA LEU A 109 -15.61 0.16 -4.58
C LEU A 109 -15.00 0.75 -5.86
N ILE A 110 -13.77 1.26 -5.77
CA ILE A 110 -13.06 1.88 -6.88
C ILE A 110 -11.60 1.47 -6.80
N THR A 111 -11.00 1.09 -7.92
CA THR A 111 -9.55 0.94 -8.07
C THR A 111 -9.11 1.76 -9.27
N VAL A 112 -8.06 2.57 -9.10
CA VAL A 112 -7.40 3.31 -10.18
C VAL A 112 -5.93 2.98 -10.16
N GLU A 113 -5.42 2.44 -11.26
CA GLU A 113 -3.99 2.11 -11.41
C GLU A 113 -3.16 3.32 -11.87
N CYS A 114 -1.89 3.33 -11.50
CA CYS A 114 -0.90 4.24 -12.06
C CYS A 114 -0.57 3.91 -13.52
N ASP A 115 0.26 4.76 -14.15
CA ASP A 115 0.80 4.39 -15.45
C ASP A 115 2.03 3.49 -15.27
N TYR A 116 2.15 2.48 -16.12
CA TYR A 116 3.27 1.55 -16.09
C TYR A 116 4.30 1.90 -17.17
N LEU A 117 5.56 1.92 -16.78
CA LEU A 117 6.71 2.21 -17.63
C LEU A 117 7.43 0.92 -18.02
N THR A 118 7.94 0.86 -19.25
CA THR A 118 8.94 -0.15 -19.60
C THR A 118 10.26 0.12 -18.86
N VAL A 119 11.14 -0.88 -18.83
CA VAL A 119 12.50 -0.73 -18.26
C VAL A 119 13.25 0.46 -18.84
N GLU A 120 13.11 0.72 -20.14
CA GLU A 120 13.75 1.81 -20.86
C GLU A 120 13.15 3.18 -20.50
N GLN A 121 11.82 3.26 -20.37
CA GLN A 121 11.13 4.48 -19.94
C GLN A 121 11.46 4.83 -18.49
N TYR A 122 11.46 3.85 -17.59
CA TYR A 122 11.83 4.03 -16.18
C TYR A 122 13.30 4.43 -16.04
N ALA A 123 14.19 3.79 -16.80
CA ALA A 123 15.60 4.16 -16.90
C ALA A 123 15.79 5.63 -17.30
N ALA A 124 15.07 6.09 -18.32
CA ALA A 124 15.10 7.49 -18.77
C ALA A 124 14.57 8.46 -17.71
N MET A 125 13.42 8.17 -17.11
CA MET A 125 12.80 8.98 -16.04
C MET A 125 13.77 9.21 -14.87
N HIS A 126 14.57 8.20 -14.54
CA HIS A 126 15.49 8.21 -13.43
C HIS A 126 16.95 8.52 -13.81
N ASN A 127 17.25 8.77 -15.09
CA ASN A 127 18.60 9.00 -15.60
C ASN A 127 19.60 7.90 -15.15
N VAL A 128 19.24 6.64 -15.39
CA VAL A 128 20.06 5.46 -15.09
C VAL A 128 20.02 4.48 -16.26
N GLU A 129 21.04 3.64 -16.41
CA GLU A 129 21.09 2.62 -17.46
C GLU A 129 20.03 1.53 -17.26
N SER A 130 19.43 1.03 -18.35
CA SER A 130 18.46 -0.08 -18.31
C SER A 130 19.02 -1.34 -17.67
N VAL A 131 20.33 -1.59 -17.78
CA VAL A 131 21.01 -2.71 -17.11
C VAL A 131 20.92 -2.58 -15.59
N THR A 132 21.02 -1.37 -15.06
CA THR A 132 20.88 -1.09 -13.62
C THR A 132 19.46 -1.40 -13.14
N ILE A 133 18.45 -1.01 -13.92
CA ILE A 133 17.04 -1.32 -13.62
C ILE A 133 16.81 -2.83 -13.58
N ARG A 134 17.30 -3.58 -14.59
CA ARG A 134 17.21 -5.04 -14.60
C ARG A 134 17.91 -5.68 -13.39
N GLN A 135 19.03 -5.11 -12.94
CA GLN A 135 19.70 -5.57 -11.71
C GLN A 135 18.87 -5.29 -10.46
N TRP A 136 18.15 -4.18 -10.38
CA TRP A 136 17.25 -3.89 -9.26
C TRP A 136 16.09 -4.87 -9.21
N ILE A 137 15.45 -5.14 -10.35
CA ILE A 137 14.37 -6.14 -10.48
C ILE A 137 14.87 -7.52 -10.04
N ARG A 138 16.01 -7.97 -10.57
CA ARG A 138 16.62 -9.28 -10.24
C ARG A 138 16.96 -9.43 -8.76
N ARG A 139 17.18 -8.31 -8.06
CA ARG A 139 17.48 -8.27 -6.62
C ARG A 139 16.24 -7.97 -5.76
N GLY A 140 15.04 -8.00 -6.35
CA GLY A 140 13.78 -7.73 -5.65
C GLY A 140 13.65 -6.31 -5.10
N LYS A 141 14.37 -5.33 -5.67
CA LYS A 141 14.41 -3.96 -5.13
C LYS A 141 13.30 -3.04 -5.62
N LEU A 142 12.69 -3.35 -6.76
CA LEU A 142 11.51 -2.66 -7.31
C LEU A 142 10.32 -3.56 -7.02
N ARG A 143 9.67 -3.32 -5.88
CA ARG A 143 8.73 -4.26 -5.24
C ARG A 143 7.35 -4.23 -5.89
N HIS A 144 7.05 -3.17 -6.62
CA HIS A 144 5.78 -3.00 -7.34
C HIS A 144 5.91 -3.27 -8.83
N ALA A 145 7.09 -3.72 -9.28
CA ALA A 145 7.30 -4.14 -10.65
C ALA A 145 6.46 -5.38 -10.98
N LYS A 146 5.91 -5.42 -12.19
CA LYS A 146 5.08 -6.50 -12.69
C LYS A 146 5.72 -7.15 -13.91
N LYS A 147 5.78 -8.48 -13.92
CA LYS A 147 6.22 -9.22 -15.10
C LYS A 147 5.10 -9.26 -16.14
N ASN A 148 5.42 -8.89 -17.37
CA ASN A 148 4.51 -8.92 -18.52
C ASN A 148 5.14 -9.72 -19.66
N GLY A 149 4.86 -11.03 -19.68
CA GLY A 149 5.50 -11.96 -20.62
C GLY A 149 7.02 -12.04 -20.38
N ARG A 150 7.81 -11.53 -21.34
CA ARG A 150 9.28 -11.46 -21.24
C ARG A 150 9.80 -10.15 -20.66
N ASP A 151 8.94 -9.14 -20.58
CA ASP A 151 9.28 -7.79 -20.18
C ASP A 151 8.83 -7.51 -18.76
N TRP A 152 9.34 -6.41 -18.21
CA TRP A 152 8.98 -5.90 -16.89
C TRP A 152 8.37 -4.52 -17.04
N LEU A 153 7.29 -4.29 -16.30
CA LEU A 153 6.60 -3.03 -16.17
C LEU A 153 6.81 -2.50 -14.75
N ILE A 154 7.11 -1.22 -14.62
CA ILE A 154 7.41 -0.57 -13.34
C ILE A 154 6.44 0.60 -13.19
N PRO A 155 5.73 0.72 -12.05
CA PRO A 155 4.91 1.89 -11.75
C PRO A 155 5.69 3.20 -11.91
N ASP A 156 5.08 4.20 -12.55
CA ASP A 156 5.65 5.55 -12.66
C ASP A 156 5.71 6.29 -11.30
N THR A 157 5.03 5.74 -10.30
CA THR A 157 4.98 6.17 -8.89
C THR A 157 6.06 5.53 -8.00
N GLU A 158 6.80 4.52 -8.46
CA GLU A 158 7.85 3.86 -7.66
C GLU A 158 9.21 4.55 -7.85
N ASP A 159 9.83 5.03 -6.77
CA ASP A 159 11.14 5.69 -6.83
C ASP A 159 12.31 4.71 -6.84
N LYS A 160 13.52 5.23 -7.13
CA LYS A 160 14.77 4.48 -7.08
C LYS A 160 14.92 3.78 -5.73
N PRO A 161 15.39 2.52 -5.71
CA PRO A 161 15.66 1.82 -4.47
C PRO A 161 16.66 2.58 -3.59
N ARG A 162 16.33 2.75 -2.31
CA ARG A 162 17.23 3.37 -1.33
C ARG A 162 18.39 2.44 -0.94
N ARG A 163 19.44 3.02 -0.38
CA ARG A 163 20.56 2.26 0.16
C ARG A 163 20.13 1.53 1.43
N GLY A 164 20.54 0.27 1.54
CA GLY A 164 20.21 -0.58 2.69
C GLY A 164 19.08 -1.56 2.37
N PHE A 165 18.50 -2.13 3.42
CA PHE A 165 17.29 -2.94 3.34
C PHE A 165 16.21 -2.23 4.16
N SER A 166 15.02 -2.11 3.58
CA SER A 166 13.81 -1.74 4.31
C SER A 166 13.00 -3.01 4.54
N SER A 167 12.52 -3.21 5.78
CA SER A 167 11.57 -4.28 6.07
C SER A 167 10.36 -4.17 5.15
N VAL A 168 9.73 -5.31 4.88
CA VAL A 168 8.60 -5.38 3.94
C VAL A 168 7.66 -6.49 4.36
N GLN A 169 6.37 -6.22 4.21
CA GLN A 169 5.33 -7.22 4.30
C GLN A 169 4.69 -7.38 2.92
N TYR A 170 4.58 -8.63 2.46
CA TYR A 170 3.83 -8.98 1.26
C TYR A 170 2.55 -9.71 1.68
N ILE A 171 1.43 -9.32 1.09
CA ILE A 171 0.13 -9.98 1.26
C ILE A 171 -0.18 -10.74 -0.03
N VAL A 172 -0.38 -12.05 0.08
CA VAL A 172 -0.79 -12.90 -1.04
C VAL A 172 -2.30 -12.78 -1.20
N GLU A 173 -2.73 -12.27 -2.34
CA GLU A 173 -4.14 -11.91 -2.57
C GLU A 173 -4.95 -13.07 -3.15
N ASN A 174 -6.28 -13.00 -3.00
CA ASN A 174 -7.24 -13.84 -3.74
C ASN A 174 -7.03 -15.36 -3.58
N GLU A 175 -6.54 -15.80 -2.42
CA GLU A 175 -6.22 -17.22 -2.16
C GLU A 175 -5.20 -17.81 -3.16
N ALA A 176 -4.43 -16.94 -3.81
CA ALA A 176 -3.39 -17.34 -4.73
C ALA A 176 -2.29 -18.08 -3.99
N LYS A 177 -1.55 -18.91 -4.73
CA LYS A 177 -0.40 -19.66 -4.22
C LYS A 177 0.82 -19.32 -5.03
N ILE A 178 1.90 -18.94 -4.35
CA ILE A 178 3.19 -18.70 -4.99
C ILE A 178 3.96 -20.01 -4.94
N GLU A 179 4.00 -20.70 -6.08
CA GLU A 179 4.74 -21.96 -6.23
C GLU A 179 6.22 -21.66 -6.45
N SER A 180 7.09 -22.29 -5.65
CA SER A 180 8.53 -22.17 -5.76
C SER A 180 9.21 -23.42 -5.19
N ASP A 181 10.06 -24.05 -6.00
CA ASP A 181 10.88 -25.19 -5.53
C ASP A 181 11.91 -24.75 -4.48
N GLU A 182 12.44 -23.52 -4.60
CA GLU A 182 13.40 -22.96 -3.65
C GLU A 182 12.71 -22.50 -2.35
N PHE A 183 11.50 -21.96 -2.45
CA PHE A 183 10.76 -21.40 -1.32
C PHE A 183 9.35 -22.01 -1.19
N PRO A 184 9.22 -23.31 -0.88
CA PRO A 184 7.93 -24.02 -0.90
C PRO A 184 6.92 -23.50 0.13
N LEU A 185 7.39 -22.86 1.21
CA LEU A 185 6.53 -22.26 2.23
C LEU A 185 5.68 -21.10 1.69
N LEU A 186 6.05 -20.50 0.57
CA LEU A 186 5.26 -19.46 -0.08
C LEU A 186 3.89 -19.95 -0.54
N ALA A 187 3.75 -21.23 -0.89
CA ALA A 187 2.50 -21.80 -1.39
C ALA A 187 1.40 -21.92 -0.32
N VAL A 188 1.77 -21.84 0.97
CA VAL A 188 0.85 -21.93 2.11
C VAL A 188 0.73 -20.63 2.91
N SER A 189 1.46 -19.59 2.51
CA SER A 189 1.54 -18.32 3.23
C SER A 189 0.60 -17.26 2.64
N GLU A 190 -0.05 -16.48 3.50
CA GLU A 190 -0.88 -15.33 3.14
C GLU A 190 -0.20 -13.99 3.47
N SER A 191 0.63 -13.97 4.51
CA SER A 191 1.46 -12.82 4.89
C SER A 191 2.92 -13.23 5.03
N ILE A 192 3.80 -12.49 4.35
CA ILE A 192 5.24 -12.74 4.31
C ILE A 192 5.95 -11.47 4.76
N PHE A 193 6.51 -11.48 5.97
CA PHE A 193 7.20 -10.33 6.55
C PHE A 193 8.71 -10.57 6.62
N ILE A 194 9.49 -9.71 5.97
CA ILE A 194 10.94 -9.82 5.90
C ILE A 194 11.56 -8.64 6.65
N VAL A 195 12.44 -8.95 7.60
CA VAL A 195 13.16 -7.96 8.40
C VAL A 195 14.65 -8.27 8.44
N GLN A 196 15.49 -7.23 8.43
CA GLN A 196 16.92 -7.34 8.66
C GLN A 196 17.21 -7.32 10.16
N ASP A 197 18.06 -8.22 10.63
CA ASP A 197 18.49 -8.26 12.03
C ASP A 197 19.26 -6.97 12.40
N LYS A 198 18.85 -6.34 13.51
CA LYS A 198 19.41 -5.05 13.98
C LYS A 198 20.88 -5.17 14.41
N ASN A 199 21.29 -6.34 14.91
CA ASN A 199 22.63 -6.61 15.42
C ASN A 199 23.54 -7.24 14.36
N ASN A 200 22.96 -7.95 13.39
CA ASN A 200 23.69 -8.58 12.29
C ASN A 200 23.10 -8.21 10.92
N LYS A 201 23.68 -7.21 10.26
CA LYS A 201 23.23 -6.73 8.93
C LYS A 201 23.29 -7.78 7.81
N ASN A 202 23.94 -8.93 8.02
CA ASN A 202 23.97 -10.01 7.03
C ASN A 202 22.89 -11.06 7.25
N LYS A 203 22.13 -10.96 8.36
CA LYS A 203 21.07 -11.88 8.73
C LYS A 203 19.71 -11.24 8.52
N PHE A 204 18.81 -12.00 7.93
CA PHE A 204 17.43 -11.62 7.68
C PHE A 204 16.53 -12.71 8.24
N ILE A 205 15.35 -12.32 8.71
CA ILE A 205 14.33 -13.24 9.17
C ILE A 205 13.10 -13.01 8.30
N CYS A 206 12.60 -14.08 7.69
CA CYS A 206 11.35 -14.08 6.95
C CYS A 206 10.31 -14.84 7.78
N TYR A 207 9.26 -14.14 8.19
CA TYR A 207 8.09 -14.69 8.85
C TYR A 207 7.02 -14.99 7.81
N LEU A 208 6.48 -16.20 7.86
CA LEU A 208 5.50 -16.73 6.91
C LEU A 208 4.26 -17.14 7.70
N ASN A 209 3.16 -16.45 7.47
CA ASN A 209 1.93 -16.62 8.23
C ASN A 209 0.73 -16.90 7.31
N ASN A 210 -0.20 -17.71 7.78
CA ASN A 210 -1.53 -17.84 7.22
C ASN A 210 -2.53 -17.88 8.38
N TYR A 211 -3.28 -16.80 8.53
CA TYR A 211 -4.14 -16.58 9.69
C TYR A 211 -5.37 -17.49 9.65
N LYS A 212 -5.87 -17.83 8.45
CA LYS A 212 -7.01 -18.75 8.27
C LYS A 212 -6.69 -20.16 8.78
N THR A 213 -5.49 -20.66 8.47
CA THR A 213 -5.04 -22.01 8.84
C THR A 213 -4.25 -22.06 10.14
N LYS A 214 -3.97 -20.89 10.74
CA LYS A 214 -3.06 -20.72 11.89
C LYS A 214 -1.64 -21.23 11.64
N PHE A 215 -1.23 -21.32 10.37
CA PHE A 215 0.14 -21.65 10.02
C PHE A 215 1.05 -20.44 10.31
N ASN A 216 2.17 -20.71 10.97
CA ASN A 216 3.22 -19.74 11.24
C ASN A 216 4.57 -20.46 11.17
N SER A 217 5.50 -19.90 10.41
CA SER A 217 6.88 -20.34 10.32
C SER A 217 7.81 -19.13 10.18
N ASN A 218 9.08 -19.32 10.50
CA ASN A 218 10.12 -18.38 10.15
C ASN A 218 11.34 -19.09 9.62
N ILE A 219 12.06 -18.41 8.73
CA ILE A 219 13.31 -18.89 8.16
C ILE A 219 14.37 -17.78 8.25
N GLU A 220 15.60 -18.18 8.56
CA GLU A 220 16.75 -17.28 8.50
C GLU A 220 17.32 -17.29 7.09
N LEU A 221 17.60 -16.10 6.57
CA LEU A 221 18.07 -15.91 5.21
C LEU A 221 19.33 -15.04 5.19
N THR A 222 20.22 -15.34 4.27
CA THR A 222 21.30 -14.45 3.84
C THR A 222 20.76 -13.36 2.92
N ARG A 223 21.57 -12.33 2.68
CA ARG A 223 21.25 -11.27 1.70
C ARG A 223 20.89 -11.83 0.32
N SER A 224 21.63 -12.82 -0.15
CA SER A 224 21.43 -13.41 -1.48
C SER A 224 20.12 -14.19 -1.57
N GLU A 225 19.74 -14.89 -0.50
CA GLU A 225 18.46 -15.61 -0.43
C GLU A 225 17.27 -14.66 -0.35
N VAL A 226 17.36 -13.57 0.41
CA VAL A 226 16.31 -12.54 0.41
C VAL A 226 16.11 -11.92 -0.97
N GLU A 227 17.20 -11.59 -1.67
CA GLU A 227 17.11 -11.02 -3.02
C GLU A 227 16.41 -11.99 -4.01
N ARG A 228 16.63 -13.30 -3.89
CA ARG A 228 15.93 -14.33 -4.69
C ARG A 228 14.49 -14.54 -4.24
N LEU A 229 14.22 -14.50 -2.94
CA LEU A 229 12.89 -14.61 -2.36
C LEU A 229 11.99 -13.46 -2.81
N GLU A 230 12.43 -12.21 -2.63
CA GLU A 230 11.68 -11.04 -3.08
C GLU A 230 11.47 -11.07 -4.59
N HIS A 231 12.49 -11.42 -5.38
CA HIS A 231 12.33 -11.59 -6.82
C HIS A 231 11.25 -12.61 -7.18
N THR A 232 11.22 -13.76 -6.51
CA THR A 232 10.21 -14.83 -6.73
C THR A 232 8.80 -14.32 -6.41
N ILE A 233 8.64 -13.61 -5.29
CA ILE A 233 7.35 -13.04 -4.88
C ILE A 233 6.87 -12.02 -5.92
N ILE A 234 7.72 -11.07 -6.30
CA ILE A 234 7.39 -10.00 -7.26
C ILE A 234 7.10 -10.59 -8.64
N GLU A 235 7.91 -11.53 -9.11
CA GLU A 235 7.74 -12.22 -10.39
C GLU A 235 6.41 -12.98 -10.48
N SER A 236 5.93 -13.51 -9.35
CA SER A 236 4.67 -14.27 -9.32
C SER A 236 3.46 -13.41 -9.69
N GLY A 237 3.50 -12.10 -9.41
CA GLY A 237 2.37 -11.19 -9.57
C GLY A 237 1.16 -11.53 -8.69
N LYS A 238 1.33 -12.34 -7.65
CA LYS A 238 0.25 -12.86 -6.77
C LYS A 238 0.24 -12.23 -5.39
N ALA A 239 1.23 -11.40 -5.08
CA ALA A 239 1.30 -10.67 -3.82
C ALA A 239 1.47 -9.19 -4.08
N ARG A 240 0.92 -8.38 -3.18
CA ARG A 240 1.19 -6.94 -3.11
C ARG A 240 2.03 -6.63 -1.89
N VAL A 241 2.72 -5.49 -1.93
CA VAL A 241 3.33 -4.92 -0.74
C VAL A 241 2.21 -4.37 0.14
N GLU A 242 2.26 -4.67 1.43
CA GLU A 242 1.40 -4.03 2.41
C GLU A 242 1.84 -2.58 2.58
N ALA A 243 0.95 -1.65 2.25
CA ALA A 243 1.11 -0.23 2.50
C ALA A 243 -0.25 0.32 2.90
N ASN A 244 -0.35 0.89 4.10
CA ASN A 244 -1.53 1.63 4.53
C ASN A 244 -1.11 3.09 4.67
N ILE A 245 -1.53 3.91 3.72
CA ILE A 245 -1.50 5.37 3.89
C ILE A 245 -2.93 5.84 3.66
N GLN A 246 -3.64 6.08 4.76
CA GLN A 246 -4.83 6.90 4.77
C GLN A 246 -4.41 8.29 5.26
N TYR A 247 -4.73 9.33 4.50
CA TYR A 247 -4.69 10.69 5.00
C TYR A 247 -6.10 11.06 5.45
N VAL A 248 -6.33 11.17 6.76
CA VAL A 248 -7.56 11.75 7.29
C VAL A 248 -7.22 13.11 7.87
N PRO A 249 -7.48 14.21 7.15
CA PRO A 249 -7.39 15.52 7.76
C PRO A 249 -8.53 15.68 8.77
N TYR A 250 -8.32 16.51 9.79
CA TYR A 250 -9.40 16.91 10.71
C TYR A 250 -10.46 17.68 9.92
N ILE A 251 -11.54 17.00 9.52
CA ILE A 251 -12.64 17.64 8.78
C ILE A 251 -13.56 18.26 9.84
N ILE A 252 -13.38 19.56 10.13
CA ILE A 252 -14.40 20.32 10.85
C ILE A 252 -15.65 20.29 9.96
N ARG A 253 -16.64 19.50 10.39
CA ARG A 253 -17.99 19.56 9.86
C ARG A 253 -18.70 20.60 10.69
N ASP A 254 -19.08 21.72 10.07
CA ASP A 254 -19.96 22.68 10.73
C ASP A 254 -21.23 21.93 11.11
N THR A 255 -21.40 21.66 12.41
CA THR A 255 -22.66 21.22 12.96
C THR A 255 -23.62 22.38 12.81
N GLU A 256 -24.39 22.40 11.72
CA GLU A 256 -25.63 23.18 11.69
C GLU A 256 -26.47 22.70 12.88
N GLY A 257 -26.73 23.64 13.81
CA GLY A 257 -27.27 23.38 15.14
C GLY A 257 -28.75 23.08 15.24
#